data_AF-A4G0I2-F1
#
_entry.id   AF-A4G0I2-F1
#
_cell.length_a   1.000
_cell.length_b   1.000
_cell.length_c   1.000
_cell.angle_alpha   90.00
_cell.angle_beta   90.00
_cell.angle_gamma   90.00
#
_symmetry.space_group_name_H-M   'P 1'
#
loop_
_entity.id
_entity.type
_entity.pdbx_description
1 polymer ?
#
loop_
_entity_poly.entity_id
_entity_poly.type
_entity_poly.pdbx_seq_one_letter_code
_entity_poly.pdbx_strand_id
1 'polypeptide(L)'
;MESNQLINRILRDILKNIDDYSKDLLMAETLDVEFKGLNLWDLDGKRYSIKNLLDCDELPSFEATNRKYTLRKVNLKHIDDGIMIIHLSSRKSDKYSFSLDNTFEVILKTFSAAAYEHRERILLWNELSDEELDIKISEFDVNLESIVLKISEDSDISEVLVYIDVFMDLEKIENVMEYEDEKLVIWLHPVFLFSKESTLKGLVAYELSKYNKSLIEDHYRDILEYCKEYRELCGKNLKIIEKIREIAVKRNDSDILKEIDQMNTI
;
A
#
# COMPACT_ATOMS: atom_id res chain seq x y z
N MET A 1 1.98 42.97 5.50
CA MET A 1 2.41 41.89 6.43
C MET A 1 3.75 41.42 5.93
N GLU A 2 4.73 41.22 6.81
CA GLU A 2 6.05 40.73 6.40
C GLU A 2 5.95 39.38 5.70
N SER A 3 6.75 39.18 4.66
CA SER A 3 6.79 37.97 3.82
C SER A 3 6.95 36.70 4.67
N ASN A 4 7.86 36.73 5.64
CA ASN A 4 8.13 35.61 6.54
C ASN A 4 6.95 35.30 7.49
N GLN A 5 6.18 36.32 7.90
CA GLN A 5 4.97 36.11 8.69
C GLN A 5 3.84 35.55 7.82
N LEU A 6 3.73 36.02 6.57
CA LEU A 6 2.73 35.56 5.62
C LEU A 6 2.94 34.10 5.26
N ILE A 7 4.17 33.69 4.92
CA ILE A 7 4.45 32.31 4.52
C ILE A 7 4.18 31.33 5.66
N ASN A 8 4.64 31.64 6.88
CA ASN A 8 4.34 30.85 8.07
C ASN A 8 2.83 30.72 8.35
N ARG A 9 2.07 31.79 8.10
CA ARG A 9 0.61 31.76 8.24
C ARG A 9 -0.03 30.85 7.19
N ILE A 10 0.43 30.92 5.94
CA ILE A 10 -0.05 30.05 4.86
C ILE A 10 0.24 28.59 5.17
N LEU A 11 1.46 28.25 5.60
CA LEU A 11 1.84 26.88 5.94
C LEU A 11 0.98 26.30 7.07
N ARG A 12 0.71 27.09 8.11
CA ARG A 12 -0.22 26.69 9.19
C ARG A 12 -1.64 26.51 8.70
N ASP A 13 -2.11 27.35 7.79
CA ASP A 13 -3.44 27.21 7.22
C ASP A 13 -3.53 25.99 6.28
N ILE A 14 -2.47 25.63 5.57
CA ILE A 14 -2.38 24.34 4.84
C ILE A 14 -2.55 23.18 5.81
N LEU A 15 -1.71 23.11 6.86
CA LEU A 15 -1.76 22.04 7.87
C LEU A 15 -3.14 21.88 8.52
N LYS A 16 -3.88 22.97 8.74
CA LYS A 16 -5.22 22.93 9.32
C LYS A 16 -6.30 22.37 8.38
N ASN A 17 -6.06 22.38 7.06
CA ASN A 17 -7.09 22.09 6.05
C ASN A 17 -6.83 20.82 5.25
N ILE A 18 -5.80 20.04 5.57
CA ILE A 18 -5.53 18.71 4.99
C ILE A 18 -5.97 17.59 5.93
N ASP A 19 -6.06 16.36 5.45
CA ASP A 19 -6.36 15.18 6.27
C ASP A 19 -5.21 14.79 7.21
N ASP A 20 -5.48 13.94 8.20
CA ASP A 20 -4.51 13.58 9.24
C ASP A 20 -3.32 12.79 8.67
N TYR A 21 -3.57 11.87 7.73
CA TYR A 21 -2.51 11.13 7.03
C TYR A 21 -1.51 12.07 6.33
N SER A 22 -1.99 13.05 5.58
CA SER A 22 -1.14 14.04 4.91
C SER A 22 -0.39 14.93 5.91
N LYS A 23 -0.95 15.20 7.10
CA LYS A 23 -0.23 15.94 8.15
C LYS A 23 0.90 15.10 8.72
N ASP A 24 0.65 13.83 9.04
CA ASP A 24 1.66 12.95 9.62
C ASP A 24 2.85 12.82 8.68
N LEU A 25 2.59 12.69 7.38
CA LEU A 25 3.61 12.68 6.33
C LEU A 25 4.41 13.99 6.24
N LEU A 26 3.75 15.15 6.36
CA LEU A 26 4.44 16.45 6.40
C LEU A 26 5.30 16.60 7.66
N MET A 27 4.83 16.09 8.79
CA MET A 27 5.51 16.20 10.09
C MET A 27 6.64 15.20 10.27
N ALA A 28 6.63 14.10 9.52
CA ALA A 28 7.70 13.10 9.55
C ALA A 28 9.02 13.61 8.95
N GLU A 29 9.01 14.73 8.21
CA GLU A 29 10.18 15.34 7.54
C GLU A 29 10.95 14.37 6.59
N THR A 30 10.31 13.27 6.18
CA THR A 30 10.88 12.27 5.28
C THR A 30 10.59 12.55 3.81
N LEU A 31 9.76 13.55 3.50
CA LEU A 31 9.29 13.87 2.16
C LEU A 31 9.74 15.26 1.69
N ASP A 32 10.16 15.32 0.43
CA ASP A 32 10.31 16.56 -0.33
C ASP A 32 8.93 17.13 -0.67
N VAL A 33 8.61 18.28 -0.05
CA VAL A 33 7.33 18.97 -0.27
C VAL A 33 7.48 20.00 -1.36
N GLU A 34 6.75 19.81 -2.46
CA GLU A 34 6.63 20.77 -3.55
C GLU A 34 5.35 21.58 -3.47
N PHE A 35 5.44 22.87 -3.77
CA PHE A 35 4.31 23.76 -3.96
C PHE A 35 4.09 24.08 -5.44
N LYS A 36 2.86 23.87 -5.92
CA LYS A 36 2.42 24.38 -7.23
C LYS A 36 1.46 25.54 -7.02
N GLY A 37 1.84 26.71 -7.53
CA GLY A 37 0.99 27.91 -7.50
C GLY A 37 1.08 28.76 -6.23
N LEU A 38 1.98 28.42 -5.29
CA LEU A 38 2.30 29.26 -4.14
C LEU A 38 3.17 30.45 -4.57
N ASN A 39 2.59 31.65 -4.49
CA ASN A 39 3.25 32.88 -4.90
C ASN A 39 2.97 34.01 -3.91
N LEU A 40 4.01 34.71 -3.50
CA LEU A 40 3.94 35.97 -2.77
C LEU A 40 4.25 37.13 -3.72
N TRP A 41 3.71 38.30 -3.39
CA TRP A 41 3.84 39.51 -4.21
C TRP A 41 4.18 40.67 -3.29
N ASP A 42 5.25 41.41 -3.59
CA ASP A 42 5.55 42.65 -2.87
C ASP A 42 4.60 43.78 -3.30
N LEU A 43 4.73 44.93 -2.64
CA LEU A 43 3.92 46.12 -2.94
C LEU A 43 4.16 46.68 -4.35
N ASP A 44 5.35 46.46 -4.90
CA ASP A 44 5.76 46.93 -6.24
C ASP A 44 5.28 45.98 -7.36
N GLY A 45 4.69 44.84 -7.00
CA GLY A 45 4.13 43.86 -7.92
C GLY A 45 5.13 42.80 -8.40
N LYS A 46 6.32 42.71 -7.80
CA LYS A 46 7.27 41.62 -8.06
C LYS A 46 6.74 40.33 -7.43
N ARG A 47 6.78 39.26 -8.22
CA ARG A 47 6.32 37.92 -7.81
C ARG A 47 7.47 37.07 -7.30
N TYR A 48 7.29 36.47 -6.13
CA TYR A 48 8.16 35.46 -5.53
C TYR A 48 7.44 34.11 -5.58
N SER A 49 7.95 33.19 -6.39
CA SER A 49 7.40 31.83 -6.52
C SER A 49 8.11 30.93 -5.53
N ILE A 50 7.33 30.23 -4.71
CA ILE A 50 7.85 29.27 -3.73
C ILE A 50 7.54 27.88 -4.27
N LYS A 51 8.58 27.08 -4.50
CA LYS A 51 8.47 25.74 -5.11
C LYS A 51 8.56 24.63 -4.09
N ASN A 52 9.19 24.84 -2.95
CA ASN A 52 9.34 23.82 -1.90
C ASN A 52 9.48 24.48 -0.51
N LEU A 53 9.67 23.67 0.53
CA LEU A 53 9.87 24.16 1.89
C LEU A 53 11.19 24.93 2.06
N LEU A 54 12.28 24.52 1.39
CA LEU A 54 13.56 25.24 1.43
C LEU A 54 13.44 26.67 0.91
N ASP A 55 12.66 26.89 -0.15
CA ASP A 55 12.37 28.23 -0.69
C ASP A 55 11.63 29.12 0.34
N CYS A 56 10.97 28.54 1.35
CA CYS A 56 10.33 29.30 2.42
C CYS A 56 11.36 29.87 3.40
N ASP A 57 12.42 29.10 3.68
CA ASP A 57 13.51 29.49 4.58
C ASP A 57 14.46 30.52 3.93
N GLU A 58 14.64 30.42 2.61
CA GLU A 58 15.46 31.35 1.82
C GLU A 58 14.70 32.62 1.37
N LEU A 59 13.44 32.78 1.77
CA LEU A 59 12.62 33.89 1.32
C LEU A 59 13.15 35.24 1.85
N PRO A 60 13.40 36.23 0.98
CA PRO A 60 13.81 37.56 1.44
C PRO A 60 12.69 38.23 2.24
N SER A 61 13.08 39.08 3.20
CA SER A 61 12.12 39.92 3.94
C SER A 61 11.61 41.04 3.04
N PHE A 62 10.29 41.16 2.91
CA PHE A 62 9.62 42.26 2.22
C PHE A 62 8.17 42.41 2.70
N GLU A 63 7.60 43.59 2.48
CA GLU A 63 6.17 43.79 2.70
C GLU A 63 5.35 43.12 1.59
N ALA A 64 4.63 42.06 1.96
CA ALA A 64 3.78 41.31 1.05
C ALA A 64 2.36 41.90 0.95
N THR A 65 1.82 41.88 -0.27
CA THR A 65 0.42 42.22 -0.54
C THR A 65 -0.54 41.15 -0.03
N ASN A 66 -1.70 41.61 0.43
CA ASN A 66 -2.77 40.71 0.85
C ASN A 66 -3.36 39.96 -0.36
N ARG A 67 -3.58 38.65 -0.16
CA ARG A 67 -4.20 37.77 -1.15
C ARG A 67 -5.13 36.78 -0.46
N LYS A 68 -6.11 36.29 -1.23
CA LYS A 68 -6.87 35.09 -0.87
C LYS A 68 -6.14 33.88 -1.46
N TYR A 69 -5.74 32.95 -0.60
CA TYR A 69 -5.16 31.67 -0.98
C TYR A 69 -6.24 30.60 -0.95
N THR A 70 -6.19 29.69 -1.91
CA THR A 70 -7.12 28.55 -1.99
C THR A 70 -6.32 27.27 -2.19
N LEU A 71 -6.46 26.34 -1.26
CA LEU A 71 -5.89 25.00 -1.33
C LEU A 71 -6.73 24.15 -2.27
N ARG A 72 -6.13 23.69 -3.37
CA ARG A 72 -6.86 23.00 -4.45
C ARG A 72 -6.77 21.50 -4.36
N LYS A 73 -5.59 20.97 -4.06
CA LYS A 73 -5.36 19.53 -3.90
C LYS A 73 -4.04 19.25 -3.23
N VAL A 74 -3.94 18.10 -2.58
CA VAL A 74 -2.67 17.48 -2.17
C VAL A 74 -2.49 16.26 -3.05
N ASN A 75 -1.28 16.05 -3.59
CA ASN A 75 -0.99 14.92 -4.46
C ASN A 75 0.14 14.09 -3.85
N LEU A 76 -0.22 12.87 -3.46
CA LEU A 76 0.61 11.86 -2.83
C LEU A 76 0.94 10.72 -3.81
N LYS A 77 0.78 10.93 -5.12
CA LYS A 77 1.09 9.90 -6.13
C LYS A 77 2.54 9.43 -6.17
N HIS A 78 3.46 10.29 -5.73
CA HIS A 78 4.90 10.08 -5.79
C HIS A 78 5.49 9.93 -4.38
N ILE A 79 4.68 9.46 -3.43
CA ILE A 79 5.11 9.40 -2.03
C ILE A 79 6.27 8.41 -1.82
N ASP A 80 6.34 7.31 -2.59
CA ASP A 80 7.45 6.36 -2.52
C ASP A 80 8.74 6.92 -3.15
N ASP A 81 8.60 7.87 -4.07
CA ASP A 81 9.72 8.65 -4.59
C ASP A 81 10.16 9.73 -3.59
N GLY A 82 9.51 9.80 -2.42
CA GLY A 82 9.75 10.77 -1.36
C GLY A 82 9.10 12.14 -1.63
N ILE A 83 8.09 12.26 -2.49
CA ILE A 83 7.57 13.56 -2.94
C ILE A 83 6.09 13.76 -2.59
N MET A 84 5.78 14.88 -1.92
CA MET A 84 4.42 15.39 -1.73
C MET A 84 4.23 16.68 -2.53
N ILE A 85 3.15 16.80 -3.31
CA ILE A 85 2.87 18.02 -4.10
C ILE A 85 1.59 18.71 -3.63
N ILE A 86 1.72 19.93 -3.11
CA ILE A 86 0.61 20.76 -2.63
C ILE A 86 0.26 21.82 -3.67
N HIS A 87 -0.98 21.79 -4.16
CA HIS A 87 -1.47 22.75 -5.16
C HIS A 87 -2.27 23.86 -4.50
N LEU A 88 -1.81 25.09 -4.70
CA LEU A 88 -2.49 26.30 -4.28
C LEU A 88 -2.81 27.20 -5.47
N SER A 89 -3.74 28.12 -5.23
CA SER A 89 -3.92 29.29 -6.08
C SER A 89 -4.09 30.53 -5.22
N SER A 90 -3.76 31.70 -5.76
CA SER A 90 -3.92 32.95 -5.03
C SER A 90 -4.44 34.07 -5.92
N ARG A 91 -5.36 34.89 -5.38
CA ARG A 91 -5.88 36.09 -6.04
C ARG A 91 -5.74 37.31 -5.14
N LYS A 92 -5.59 38.50 -5.75
CA LYS A 92 -5.51 39.77 -5.02
C LYS A 92 -6.77 39.95 -4.15
N SER A 93 -6.58 40.47 -2.93
CA SER A 93 -7.65 40.69 -1.96
C SER A 93 -7.26 41.83 -1.03
N ASP A 94 -8.25 42.55 -0.50
CA ASP A 94 -7.99 43.64 0.45
C ASP A 94 -7.44 43.11 1.78
N LYS A 95 -7.83 41.88 2.15
CA LYS A 95 -7.39 41.18 3.36
C LYS A 95 -6.90 39.76 3.04
N TYR A 96 -5.96 39.29 3.85
CA TYR A 96 -5.56 37.88 3.84
C TYR A 96 -6.76 36.98 4.15
N SER A 97 -6.94 35.92 3.37
CA SER A 97 -7.85 34.83 3.69
C SER A 97 -7.34 33.52 3.08
N PHE A 98 -7.68 32.42 3.72
CA PHE A 98 -7.38 31.07 3.25
C PHE A 98 -8.69 30.29 3.17
N SER A 99 -8.88 29.50 2.12
CA SER A 99 -10.05 28.62 1.99
C SER A 99 -9.67 27.31 1.31
N LEU A 100 -10.43 26.27 1.60
CA LEU A 100 -10.43 25.05 0.81
C LEU A 100 -11.18 25.29 -0.51
N ASP A 101 -10.72 24.70 -1.61
CA ASP A 101 -11.50 24.65 -2.85
C ASP A 101 -12.70 23.71 -2.65
N ASN A 102 -13.83 23.99 -3.29
CA ASN A 102 -15.02 23.15 -3.18
C ASN A 102 -14.81 21.77 -3.81
N THR A 103 -13.86 21.66 -4.75
CA THR A 103 -13.45 20.39 -5.38
C THR A 103 -12.11 19.91 -4.83
N PHE A 104 -11.77 20.29 -3.59
CA PHE A 104 -10.54 19.81 -2.97
C PHE A 104 -10.53 18.29 -2.89
N GLU A 105 -9.41 17.71 -3.28
CA GLU A 105 -9.15 16.28 -3.18
C GLU A 105 -7.72 16.04 -2.70
N VAL A 106 -7.54 14.95 -1.97
CA VAL A 106 -6.22 14.36 -1.73
C VAL A 106 -6.06 13.23 -2.74
N ILE A 107 -5.22 13.47 -3.75
CA ILE A 107 -4.89 12.49 -4.77
C ILE A 107 -3.88 11.53 -4.14
N LEU A 108 -4.38 10.43 -3.60
CA LEU A 108 -3.53 9.33 -3.17
C LEU A 108 -2.81 8.70 -4.36
N LYS A 109 -1.77 7.92 -4.07
CA LYS A 109 -1.20 6.99 -5.02
C LYS A 109 -2.33 6.22 -5.69
N THR A 110 -2.36 6.31 -7.03
CA THR A 110 -3.39 5.62 -7.78
C THR A 110 -2.96 4.16 -7.81
N PHE A 111 -3.72 3.32 -7.14
CA PHE A 111 -3.66 1.85 -7.15
C PHE A 111 -3.84 1.21 -8.54
N SER A 112 -3.44 1.90 -9.62
CA SER A 112 -3.81 1.65 -11.02
C SER A 112 -3.46 0.25 -11.54
N ALA A 113 -2.54 -0.46 -10.86
CA ALA A 113 -2.17 -1.84 -11.18
C ALA A 113 -2.78 -2.90 -10.23
N ALA A 114 -3.30 -2.52 -9.05
CA ALA A 114 -3.93 -3.44 -8.11
C ALA A 114 -5.39 -3.69 -8.51
N ALA A 115 -5.81 -4.96 -8.51
CA ALA A 115 -7.19 -5.34 -8.78
C ALA A 115 -8.14 -4.75 -7.71
N TYR A 116 -9.44 -4.72 -8.02
CA TYR A 116 -10.44 -4.16 -7.11
C TYR A 116 -10.41 -4.87 -5.75
N GLU A 117 -10.29 -6.19 -5.77
CA GLU A 117 -10.24 -7.09 -4.63
C GLU A 117 -9.03 -6.81 -3.73
N HIS A 118 -7.88 -6.48 -4.33
CA HIS A 118 -6.68 -6.11 -3.57
C HIS A 118 -6.88 -4.77 -2.86
N ARG A 119 -7.44 -3.77 -3.54
CA ARG A 119 -7.73 -2.46 -2.93
C ARG A 119 -8.73 -2.57 -1.78
N GLU A 120 -9.77 -3.38 -1.95
CA GLU A 120 -10.77 -3.62 -0.90
C GLU A 120 -10.12 -4.17 0.38
N ARG A 121 -9.17 -5.11 0.26
CA ARG A 121 -8.46 -5.67 1.42
C ARG A 121 -7.50 -4.69 2.08
N ILE A 122 -6.88 -3.80 1.31
CA ILE A 122 -6.06 -2.72 1.88
C ILE A 122 -6.95 -1.77 2.69
N LEU A 123 -8.14 -1.44 2.19
CA LEU A 123 -9.10 -0.61 2.93
C LEU A 123 -9.54 -1.31 4.21
N LEU A 124 -9.93 -2.58 4.14
CA LEU A 124 -10.29 -3.39 5.31
C LEU A 124 -9.16 -3.43 6.34
N TRP A 125 -7.91 -3.59 5.90
CA TRP A 125 -6.75 -3.55 6.78
C TRP A 125 -6.63 -2.21 7.51
N ASN A 126 -6.74 -1.09 6.78
CA ASN A 126 -6.60 0.26 7.33
C ASN A 126 -7.79 0.70 8.20
N GLU A 127 -8.95 0.05 8.07
CA GLU A 127 -10.15 0.35 8.87
C GLU A 127 -10.14 -0.35 10.24
N LEU A 128 -9.30 -1.39 10.43
CA LEU A 128 -9.18 -2.07 11.71
C LEU A 128 -8.48 -1.19 12.73
N SER A 129 -9.06 -1.10 13.93
CA SER A 129 -8.33 -0.59 15.10
C SER A 129 -7.23 -1.55 15.52
N ASP A 130 -6.24 -1.05 16.27
CA ASP A 130 -5.14 -1.88 16.82
C ASP A 130 -5.68 -3.11 17.59
N GLU A 131 -6.72 -2.92 18.40
CA GLU A 131 -7.35 -4.01 19.16
C GLU A 131 -8.00 -5.07 18.25
N GLU A 132 -8.65 -4.64 17.16
CA GLU A 132 -9.26 -5.57 16.19
C GLU A 132 -8.20 -6.30 15.35
N LEU A 133 -7.12 -5.60 15.02
CA LEU A 133 -6.00 -6.18 14.28
C LEU A 133 -5.30 -7.25 15.11
N ASP A 134 -5.02 -6.99 16.39
CA ASP A 134 -4.40 -7.95 17.32
C ASP A 134 -5.25 -9.23 17.46
N ILE A 135 -6.58 -9.08 17.57
CA ILE A 135 -7.50 -10.21 17.63
C ILE A 135 -7.44 -11.03 16.33
N LYS A 136 -7.49 -10.37 15.18
CA LYS A 136 -7.46 -11.05 13.88
C LYS A 136 -6.13 -11.76 13.62
N ILE A 137 -5.01 -11.15 13.96
CA ILE A 137 -3.69 -11.77 13.82
C ILE A 137 -3.61 -13.00 14.74
N SER A 138 -4.09 -12.90 15.98
CA SER A 138 -4.11 -14.04 16.91
C SER A 138 -4.96 -15.21 16.39
N GLU A 139 -6.15 -14.93 15.83
CA GLU A 139 -6.99 -15.96 15.21
C GLU A 139 -6.32 -16.59 13.98
N PHE A 140 -5.63 -15.77 13.19
CA PHE A 140 -4.91 -16.18 12.01
C PHE A 140 -3.73 -17.10 12.34
N ASP A 141 -2.94 -16.75 13.36
CA ASP A 141 -1.77 -17.54 13.80
C ASP A 141 -2.19 -18.94 14.26
N VAL A 142 -3.26 -19.05 15.05
CA VAL A 142 -3.80 -20.35 15.50
C VAL A 142 -4.24 -21.21 14.31
N ASN A 143 -4.85 -20.59 13.29
CA ASN A 143 -5.28 -21.30 12.09
C ASN A 143 -4.07 -21.79 11.27
N LEU A 144 -3.07 -20.92 11.10
CA LEU A 144 -1.86 -21.27 10.36
C LEU A 144 -1.04 -22.37 11.03
N GLU A 145 -0.92 -22.37 12.36
CA GLU A 145 -0.21 -23.44 13.08
C GLU A 145 -0.82 -24.82 12.75
N SER A 146 -2.15 -24.92 12.73
CA SER A 146 -2.89 -26.13 12.33
C SER A 146 -2.67 -26.50 10.85
N ILE A 147 -2.58 -25.52 9.96
CA ILE A 147 -2.33 -25.73 8.53
C ILE A 147 -0.91 -26.24 8.30
N VAL A 148 0.07 -25.56 8.90
CA VAL A 148 1.49 -25.87 8.78
C VAL A 148 1.74 -27.29 9.25
N LEU A 149 1.27 -27.65 10.46
CA LEU A 149 1.43 -28.99 11.01
C LEU A 149 0.94 -30.09 10.05
N LYS A 150 -0.22 -29.89 9.40
CA LYS A 150 -0.79 -30.87 8.45
C LYS A 150 -0.01 -30.97 7.14
N ILE A 151 0.54 -29.87 6.64
CA ILE A 151 1.32 -29.86 5.40
C ILE A 151 2.72 -30.41 5.67
N SER A 152 3.28 -30.16 6.85
CA SER A 152 4.63 -30.56 7.21
C SER A 152 4.73 -31.99 7.78
N GLU A 153 3.62 -32.61 8.21
CA GLU A 153 3.58 -33.90 8.93
C GLU A 153 4.39 -35.01 8.23
N ASP A 154 4.36 -35.04 6.89
CA ASP A 154 5.04 -36.03 6.05
C ASP A 154 6.25 -35.47 5.29
N SER A 155 6.70 -34.26 5.63
CA SER A 155 7.78 -33.57 4.93
C SER A 155 9.08 -33.56 5.75
N ASP A 156 10.24 -33.72 5.10
CA ASP A 156 11.57 -33.57 5.73
C ASP A 156 11.92 -32.10 6.06
N ILE A 157 10.92 -31.23 6.23
CA ILE A 157 11.11 -29.80 6.48
C ILE A 157 11.32 -29.59 7.97
N SER A 158 12.29 -28.75 8.31
CA SER A 158 12.55 -28.26 9.67
C SER A 158 11.33 -27.55 10.27
N GLU A 159 11.38 -27.16 11.56
CA GLU A 159 10.31 -26.39 12.20
C GLU A 159 9.94 -25.16 11.34
N VAL A 160 8.67 -25.05 10.95
CA VAL A 160 8.13 -23.97 10.12
C VAL A 160 7.29 -23.05 10.99
N LEU A 161 7.57 -21.76 10.92
CA LEU A 161 6.78 -20.70 11.56
C LEU A 161 6.20 -19.80 10.46
N VAL A 162 4.96 -19.38 10.62
CA VAL A 162 4.28 -18.54 9.62
C VAL A 162 3.58 -17.40 10.33
N TYR A 163 3.81 -16.17 9.86
CA TYR A 163 3.31 -14.93 10.45
C TYR A 163 2.79 -13.98 9.38
N ILE A 164 1.93 -13.04 9.76
CA ILE A 164 1.63 -11.86 8.93
C ILE A 164 2.71 -10.80 9.16
N ASP A 165 3.23 -10.23 8.08
CA ASP A 165 4.14 -9.09 8.16
C ASP A 165 3.37 -7.77 8.17
N VAL A 166 3.17 -7.22 9.37
CA VAL A 166 2.46 -5.94 9.58
C VAL A 166 3.20 -4.72 9.01
N PHE A 167 4.47 -4.86 8.62
CA PHE A 167 5.30 -3.76 8.10
C PHE A 167 5.48 -3.80 6.58
N MET A 168 4.93 -4.82 5.91
CA MET A 168 5.09 -5.01 4.47
C MET A 168 4.35 -3.95 3.65
N ASP A 169 4.92 -3.60 2.49
CA ASP A 169 4.25 -2.76 1.50
C ASP A 169 2.96 -3.44 1.00
N LEU A 170 1.82 -2.93 1.45
CA LEU A 170 0.48 -3.44 1.13
C LEU A 170 0.18 -3.48 -0.37
N GLU A 171 0.90 -2.73 -1.21
CA GLU A 171 0.67 -2.69 -2.66
C GLU A 171 1.41 -3.80 -3.41
N LYS A 172 2.46 -4.38 -2.84
CA LYS A 172 3.25 -5.40 -3.50
C LYS A 172 3.08 -6.74 -2.79
N ILE A 173 2.12 -7.53 -3.30
CA ILE A 173 1.91 -8.90 -2.82
C ILE A 173 3.14 -9.76 -3.11
N GLU A 174 3.94 -9.93 -2.06
CA GLU A 174 5.14 -10.75 -1.99
C GLU A 174 5.17 -11.40 -0.61
N ASN A 175 5.46 -12.69 -0.53
CA ASN A 175 5.72 -13.34 0.75
C ASN A 175 7.23 -13.50 0.88
N VAL A 176 7.74 -13.32 2.09
CA VAL A 176 9.16 -13.47 2.38
C VAL A 176 9.37 -14.76 3.15
N MET A 177 10.46 -15.46 2.84
CA MET A 177 10.85 -16.66 3.58
C MET A 177 12.29 -16.54 4.02
N GLU A 178 12.52 -16.80 5.29
CA GLU A 178 13.82 -16.64 5.95
C GLU A 178 14.18 -17.91 6.69
N TYR A 179 15.45 -18.27 6.66
CA TYR A 179 15.99 -19.38 7.44
C TYR A 179 16.70 -18.79 8.66
N GLU A 180 16.15 -19.02 9.84
CA GLU A 180 16.66 -18.51 11.11
C GLU A 180 16.82 -19.65 12.11
N ASP A 181 18.03 -19.86 12.64
CA ASP A 181 18.30 -20.84 13.72
C ASP A 181 17.69 -22.24 13.49
N GLU A 182 17.92 -22.82 12.30
CA GLU A 182 17.37 -24.11 11.86
C GLU A 182 15.84 -24.15 11.67
N LYS A 183 15.17 -23.00 11.73
CA LYS A 183 13.73 -22.84 11.46
C LYS A 183 13.52 -22.11 10.14
N LEU A 184 12.42 -22.45 9.48
CA LEU A 184 11.94 -21.74 8.30
C LEU A 184 10.81 -20.80 8.73
N VAL A 185 11.02 -19.49 8.60
CA VAL A 185 10.02 -18.47 8.89
C VAL A 185 9.42 -17.99 7.57
N ILE A 186 8.09 -17.95 7.50
CA ILE A 186 7.34 -17.45 6.35
C ILE A 186 6.56 -16.21 6.79
N TRP A 187 6.90 -15.08 6.20
CA TRP A 187 6.22 -13.80 6.36
C TRP A 187 5.23 -13.62 5.22
N LEU A 188 3.95 -13.74 5.56
CA LEU A 188 2.84 -13.59 4.62
C LEU A 188 2.42 -12.14 4.50
N HIS A 189 2.09 -11.75 3.28
CA HIS A 189 1.58 -10.42 2.99
C HIS A 189 0.23 -10.17 3.71
N PRO A 190 0.01 -8.98 4.32
CA PRO A 190 -1.19 -8.63 5.09
C PRO A 190 -2.56 -8.92 4.44
N VAL A 191 -2.66 -8.78 3.12
CA VAL A 191 -3.91 -9.06 2.38
C VAL A 191 -4.42 -10.50 2.54
N PHE A 192 -3.55 -11.44 2.90
CA PHE A 192 -3.94 -12.83 3.16
C PHE A 192 -4.58 -13.03 4.54
N LEU A 193 -4.56 -12.02 5.42
CA LEU A 193 -5.32 -12.04 6.69
C LEU A 193 -6.82 -12.27 6.45
N PHE A 194 -7.33 -11.84 5.30
CA PHE A 194 -8.74 -11.95 4.90
C PHE A 194 -9.05 -13.19 4.05
N SER A 195 -8.06 -14.06 3.83
CA SER A 195 -8.22 -15.26 3.01
C SER A 195 -8.95 -16.37 3.76
N LYS A 196 -9.61 -17.25 3.00
CA LYS A 196 -10.22 -18.47 3.54
C LYS A 196 -9.15 -19.50 3.87
N GLU A 197 -9.46 -20.40 4.80
CA GLU A 197 -8.57 -21.50 5.19
C GLU A 197 -8.07 -22.35 4.01
N SER A 198 -8.93 -22.60 3.01
CA SER A 198 -8.54 -23.34 1.78
C SER A 198 -7.43 -22.65 1.00
N THR A 199 -7.50 -21.33 0.87
CA THR A 199 -6.47 -20.53 0.22
C THR A 199 -5.19 -20.54 1.04
N LEU A 200 -5.29 -20.39 2.38
CA LEU A 200 -4.12 -20.39 3.26
C LEU A 200 -3.36 -21.72 3.20
N LYS A 201 -4.07 -22.85 3.12
CA LYS A 201 -3.45 -24.17 2.85
C LYS A 201 -2.66 -24.16 1.55
N GLY A 202 -3.26 -23.68 0.47
CA GLY A 202 -2.60 -23.56 -0.82
C GLY A 202 -1.39 -22.64 -0.81
N LEU A 203 -1.50 -21.51 -0.12
CA LEU A 203 -0.44 -20.51 0.04
C LEU A 203 0.75 -21.10 0.78
N VAL A 204 0.52 -21.71 1.94
CA VAL A 204 1.59 -22.35 2.73
C VAL A 204 2.24 -23.50 1.96
N ALA A 205 1.44 -24.38 1.34
CA ALA A 205 1.97 -25.48 0.52
C ALA A 205 2.81 -24.96 -0.65
N TYR A 206 2.37 -23.88 -1.31
CA TYR A 206 3.12 -23.25 -2.39
C TYR A 206 4.46 -22.68 -1.91
N GLU A 207 4.47 -21.94 -0.81
CA GLU A 207 5.69 -21.35 -0.26
C GLU A 207 6.69 -22.44 0.16
N LEU A 208 6.23 -23.45 0.91
CA LEU A 208 7.05 -24.60 1.31
C LEU A 208 7.54 -25.43 0.13
N SER A 209 6.78 -25.47 -0.98
CA SER A 209 7.17 -26.23 -2.17
C SER A 209 8.45 -25.74 -2.84
N LYS A 210 8.86 -24.50 -2.55
CA LYS A 210 10.14 -23.94 -3.00
C LYS A 210 11.33 -24.68 -2.37
N TYR A 211 11.14 -25.32 -1.22
CA TYR A 211 12.13 -26.17 -0.54
C TYR A 211 11.88 -27.66 -0.79
N ASN A 212 10.64 -28.12 -0.63
CA ASN A 212 10.27 -29.50 -0.91
C ASN A 212 9.32 -29.60 -2.11
N LYS A 213 9.86 -29.95 -3.27
CA LYS A 213 9.09 -30.05 -4.51
C LYS A 213 8.01 -31.14 -4.49
N SER A 214 8.06 -32.13 -3.59
CA SER A 214 7.01 -33.15 -3.49
C SER A 214 5.66 -32.54 -3.11
N LEU A 215 5.68 -31.48 -2.30
CA LEU A 215 4.48 -30.77 -1.85
C LEU A 215 3.63 -30.22 -3.01
N ILE A 216 4.25 -29.92 -4.16
CA ILE A 216 3.48 -29.54 -5.35
C ILE A 216 2.58 -30.70 -5.79
N GLU A 217 3.11 -31.92 -5.85
CA GLU A 217 2.32 -33.08 -6.28
C GLU A 217 1.27 -33.49 -5.25
N ASP A 218 1.56 -33.32 -3.97
CA ASP A 218 0.68 -33.74 -2.88
C ASP A 218 -0.47 -32.74 -2.68
N HIS A 219 -0.20 -31.44 -2.85
CA HIS A 219 -1.13 -30.35 -2.55
C HIS A 219 -1.54 -29.51 -3.77
N TYR A 220 -1.34 -29.97 -5.01
CA TYR A 220 -1.65 -29.20 -6.22
C TYR A 220 -3.08 -28.63 -6.27
N ARG A 221 -4.06 -29.30 -5.65
CA ARG A 221 -5.45 -28.82 -5.56
C ARG A 221 -5.58 -27.62 -4.63
N ASP A 222 -4.97 -27.67 -3.46
CA ASP A 222 -4.96 -26.55 -2.51
C ASP A 222 -4.17 -25.37 -3.09
N ILE A 223 -3.01 -25.63 -3.71
CA ILE A 223 -2.19 -24.60 -4.37
C ILE A 223 -2.99 -23.90 -5.48
N LEU A 224 -3.90 -24.59 -6.17
CA LEU A 224 -4.75 -23.99 -7.17
C LEU A 224 -5.74 -22.97 -6.57
N GLU A 225 -6.31 -23.24 -5.39
CA GLU A 225 -7.15 -22.26 -4.68
C GLU A 225 -6.40 -20.97 -4.39
N TYR A 226 -5.15 -21.09 -3.94
CA TYR A 226 -4.26 -19.94 -3.80
C TYR A 226 -4.00 -19.22 -5.13
N CYS A 227 -3.79 -19.96 -6.22
CA CYS A 227 -3.58 -19.35 -7.54
C CYS A 227 -4.81 -18.56 -8.03
N LYS A 228 -6.03 -19.02 -7.74
CA LYS A 228 -7.28 -18.31 -8.05
C LYS A 228 -7.33 -16.97 -7.32
N GLU A 229 -7.11 -16.99 -6.01
CA GLU A 229 -7.14 -15.78 -5.20
C GLU A 229 -6.00 -14.81 -5.55
N TYR A 230 -4.78 -15.33 -5.79
CA TYR A 230 -3.67 -14.50 -6.25
C TYR A 230 -4.00 -13.80 -7.57
N ARG A 231 -4.68 -14.48 -8.49
CA ARG A 231 -5.11 -13.89 -9.76
C ARG A 231 -6.18 -12.81 -9.54
N GLU A 232 -7.14 -13.03 -8.66
CA GLU A 232 -8.14 -12.02 -8.29
C GLU A 232 -7.47 -10.78 -7.71
N LEU A 233 -6.45 -10.94 -6.86
CA LEU A 233 -5.73 -9.82 -6.24
C LEU A 233 -4.79 -9.10 -7.22
N CYS A 234 -4.07 -9.82 -8.07
CA CYS A 234 -2.99 -9.28 -8.89
C CYS A 234 -3.33 -9.12 -10.38
N GLY A 235 -4.49 -9.60 -10.84
CA GLY A 235 -4.86 -9.66 -12.26
C GLY A 235 -3.97 -10.57 -13.12
N LYS A 236 -3.12 -11.41 -12.51
CA LYS A 236 -2.13 -12.25 -13.21
C LYS A 236 -2.02 -13.63 -12.57
N ASN A 237 -1.73 -14.63 -13.40
CA ASN A 237 -1.53 -16.01 -12.96
C ASN A 237 -0.11 -16.23 -12.42
N LEU A 238 0.02 -17.09 -11.39
CA LEU A 238 1.31 -17.61 -10.95
C LEU A 238 1.85 -18.63 -11.95
N LYS A 239 3.18 -18.65 -12.12
CA LYS A 239 3.85 -19.58 -13.06
C LYS A 239 3.67 -21.06 -12.67
N ILE A 240 3.34 -21.34 -11.40
CA ILE A 240 3.15 -22.70 -10.90
C ILE A 240 1.94 -23.40 -11.53
N ILE A 241 0.98 -22.65 -12.10
CA ILE A 241 -0.21 -23.22 -12.76
C ILE A 241 0.18 -24.20 -13.87
N GLU A 242 1.24 -23.93 -14.63
CA GLU A 242 1.71 -24.85 -15.68
C GLU A 242 2.14 -26.20 -15.08
N LYS A 243 2.77 -26.18 -13.90
CA LYS A 243 3.17 -27.40 -13.20
C LYS A 243 1.97 -28.18 -12.68
N ILE A 244 0.98 -27.47 -12.12
CA ILE A 244 -0.29 -28.06 -11.66
C ILE A 244 -1.02 -28.70 -12.84
N ARG A 245 -1.03 -28.05 -14.01
CA ARG A 245 -1.62 -28.59 -15.24
C ARG A 245 -0.95 -29.90 -15.66
N GLU A 246 0.38 -29.97 -15.66
CA GLU A 246 1.13 -31.20 -15.95
C GLU A 246 0.74 -32.35 -15.00
N ILE A 247 0.61 -32.06 -13.70
CA ILE A 247 0.23 -33.03 -12.67
C ILE A 247 -1.21 -33.52 -12.91
N ALA A 248 -2.15 -32.60 -13.17
CA ALA A 248 -3.54 -32.92 -13.44
C ALA A 248 -3.70 -33.81 -14.69
N VAL A 249 -2.93 -33.54 -15.76
CA VAL A 249 -2.89 -34.42 -16.96
C VAL A 249 -2.39 -35.82 -16.59
N LYS A 250 -1.29 -35.93 -15.85
CA LYS A 250 -0.74 -37.24 -15.43
C LYS A 250 -1.72 -38.03 -14.56
N ARG A 251 -2.49 -37.35 -13.72
CA ARG A 251 -3.46 -37.95 -12.80
C ARG A 251 -4.86 -38.14 -13.40
N ASN A 252 -5.09 -37.71 -14.65
CA ASN A 252 -6.41 -37.67 -15.29
C ASN A 252 -7.44 -36.88 -14.45
N ASP A 253 -7.02 -35.80 -13.79
CA ASP A 253 -7.92 -34.95 -13.01
C ASP A 253 -8.63 -33.92 -13.91
N SER A 254 -9.80 -34.31 -14.41
CA SER A 254 -10.57 -33.48 -15.34
C SER A 254 -11.14 -32.21 -14.72
N ASP A 255 -11.31 -32.18 -13.40
CA ASP A 255 -11.95 -31.03 -12.74
C ASP A 255 -10.94 -29.92 -12.55
N ILE A 256 -9.73 -30.25 -12.12
CA ILE A 256 -8.61 -29.29 -12.04
C ILE A 256 -8.25 -28.72 -13.42
N LEU A 257 -8.27 -29.54 -14.48
CA LEU A 257 -8.01 -29.05 -15.83
C LEU A 257 -9.04 -28.02 -16.29
N LYS A 258 -10.33 -28.23 -16.00
CA LYS A 258 -11.39 -27.27 -16.32
C LYS A 258 -11.21 -25.95 -15.58
N GLU A 259 -10.85 -26.01 -14.30
CA GLU A 259 -10.61 -24.81 -13.49
C GLU A 259 -9.43 -24.00 -14.03
N ILE A 260 -8.33 -24.66 -14.40
CA ILE A 260 -7.17 -24.00 -15.01
C ILE A 260 -7.54 -23.37 -16.36
N ASP A 261 -8.34 -24.04 -17.18
CA ASP A 261 -8.78 -23.48 -18.46
C ASP A 261 -9.67 -22.25 -18.27
N GLN A 262 -10.60 -22.26 -17.30
CA GLN A 262 -11.39 -21.08 -16.91
C GLN A 262 -10.48 -19.93 -16.45
N MET A 263 -9.39 -20.26 -15.75
CA MET A 263 -8.40 -19.27 -15.31
C MET A 263 -7.58 -18.64 -16.45
N ASN A 264 -7.62 -19.18 -17.66
CA ASN A 264 -6.86 -18.67 -18.81
C ASN A 264 -7.73 -17.95 -19.85
N THR A 265 -9.05 -17.94 -19.66
CA THR A 265 -10.04 -17.45 -20.65
C THR A 265 -10.53 -16.01 -20.37
N ILE A 266 -10.02 -15.37 -19.31
CA ILE A 266 -10.39 -14.00 -18.88
C ILE A 266 -9.15 -13.10 -18.91
#